data_AF-A0A958TB32-F1
#
_entry.id   AF-A0A958TB32-F1
#
_cell.length_a   1.000
_cell.length_b   1.000
_cell.length_c   1.000
_cell.angle_alpha   90.00
_cell.angle_beta   90.00
_cell.angle_gamma   90.00
#
_symmetry.space_group_name_H-M   'P 1'
#
loop_
_entity.id
_entity.type
_entity.pdbx_description
1 polymer ?
#
loop_
_entity_poly.entity_id
_entity_poly.type
_entity_poly.pdbx_seq_one_letter_code
_entity_poly.pdbx_strand_id
1 'polypeptide(L)'
;MVIEQLSDFTDQKDVIVSSLARKQANGLFDQGLHEIFNHRSNGKDKLRIEDVQFIIESIELKLREAEIIYHTYFGTEYDNSIIVHNSLTGNKLIEAEFNYGTRVIKKRIEIIDPGMYKESINMNFQLFVLSIASLYENLVRLIETLIKKRVVFGEKNPHLSVHLKILIPYWDNLVQLGYRTNDEFYVWLNNYRQYFNKYLGTINRLRNSFIHGYSINLKVEHGTYVVSNFEEIPPGSTSIFGFQMPAGGGLIPELEVNNFVKDVLNESFQLTEELMNLLKRKISHHRTKVPI
;
A
#
# COMPACT_ATOMS: atom_id res chain seq x y z
N MET A 1 -15.87 -2.30 -22.82
CA MET A 1 -16.42 -2.93 -21.59
C MET A 1 -15.35 -3.82 -21.00
N VAL A 2 -14.86 -3.46 -19.82
CA VAL A 2 -13.83 -4.15 -19.06
C VAL A 2 -14.49 -5.19 -18.15
N ILE A 3 -13.99 -6.41 -18.11
CA ILE A 3 -14.44 -7.44 -17.16
C ILE A 3 -13.20 -7.99 -16.47
N GLU A 4 -13.08 -7.77 -15.16
CA GLU A 4 -11.87 -8.08 -14.41
C GLU A 4 -12.20 -8.83 -13.12
N GLN A 5 -11.31 -9.75 -12.75
CA GLN A 5 -11.35 -10.41 -11.46
C GLN A 5 -10.46 -9.63 -10.50
N LEU A 6 -11.05 -9.16 -9.39
CA LEU A 6 -10.31 -8.45 -8.35
C LEU A 6 -9.59 -9.44 -7.42
N SER A 7 -8.57 -8.91 -6.73
CA SER A 7 -7.87 -9.58 -5.65
C SER A 7 -8.83 -10.18 -4.61
N ASP A 8 -8.62 -11.44 -4.26
CA ASP A 8 -9.36 -12.16 -3.24
C ASP A 8 -8.39 -12.91 -2.33
N PHE A 9 -8.36 -12.53 -1.05
CA PHE A 9 -7.54 -13.15 -0.03
C PHE A 9 -8.35 -13.95 0.98
N THR A 10 -9.58 -14.33 0.65
CA THR A 10 -10.50 -15.02 1.57
C THR A 10 -9.89 -16.31 2.13
N ASP A 11 -9.29 -17.14 1.27
CA ASP A 11 -8.64 -18.39 1.71
C ASP A 11 -7.43 -18.13 2.63
N GLN A 12 -6.54 -17.18 2.28
CA GLN A 12 -5.41 -16.82 3.14
C GLN A 12 -5.90 -16.28 4.49
N LYS A 13 -6.90 -15.38 4.47
CA LYS A 13 -7.51 -14.81 5.68
C LYS A 13 -8.08 -15.90 6.57
N ASP A 14 -8.94 -16.76 6.04
CA ASP A 14 -9.63 -17.79 6.81
C ASP A 14 -8.64 -18.79 7.43
N VAL A 15 -7.60 -19.17 6.69
CA VAL A 15 -6.56 -20.07 7.21
C VAL A 15 -5.71 -19.39 8.28
N ILE A 16 -5.33 -18.12 8.11
CA ILE A 16 -4.57 -17.37 9.12
C ILE A 16 -5.40 -17.22 10.40
N VAL A 17 -6.63 -16.73 10.29
CA VAL A 17 -7.53 -16.47 11.43
C VAL A 17 -7.84 -17.76 12.19
N SER A 18 -8.27 -18.82 11.50
CA SER A 18 -8.58 -20.11 12.14
C SER A 18 -7.36 -20.76 12.78
N SER A 19 -6.18 -20.61 12.17
CA SER A 19 -4.93 -21.15 12.73
C SER A 19 -4.48 -20.41 13.98
N LEU A 20 -4.65 -19.08 14.02
CA LEU A 20 -4.40 -18.28 15.24
C LEU A 20 -5.38 -18.68 16.35
N ALA A 21 -6.68 -18.79 16.05
CA ALA A 21 -7.71 -19.20 17.01
C ALA A 21 -7.39 -20.55 17.66
N ARG A 22 -7.03 -21.54 16.83
CA ARG A 22 -6.63 -22.86 17.32
C ARG A 22 -5.38 -22.81 18.19
N LYS A 23 -4.37 -22.02 17.81
CA LYS A 23 -3.16 -21.85 18.64
C LYS A 23 -3.47 -21.18 19.97
N GLN A 24 -4.50 -20.32 20.03
CA GLN A 24 -4.88 -19.58 21.23
C GLN A 24 -5.57 -20.52 22.21
N ALA A 25 -6.49 -21.33 21.70
CA ALA A 25 -7.13 -22.40 22.45
C ALA A 25 -6.11 -23.42 23.00
N ASN A 26 -5.05 -23.70 22.25
CA ASN A 26 -4.02 -24.68 22.63
C ASN A 26 -2.87 -24.10 23.48
N GLY A 27 -2.91 -22.82 23.85
CA GLY A 27 -1.84 -22.18 24.64
C GLY A 27 -0.47 -22.13 23.94
N LEU A 28 -0.43 -22.22 22.60
CA LEU A 28 0.81 -22.24 21.80
C LEU A 28 1.36 -20.84 21.50
N PHE A 29 1.21 -19.93 22.46
CA PHE A 29 1.66 -18.54 22.41
C PHE A 29 2.84 -18.33 23.39
N ASP A 30 3.93 -17.73 22.91
CA ASP A 30 5.12 -17.43 23.70
C ASP A 30 4.96 -16.13 24.50
N GLN A 31 4.19 -16.16 25.60
CA GLN A 31 3.82 -14.97 26.39
C GLN A 31 5.01 -14.25 27.07
N GLY A 32 6.14 -14.95 27.24
CA GLY A 32 7.19 -14.53 28.17
C GLY A 32 8.02 -13.30 27.78
N LEU A 33 8.09 -12.91 26.49
CA LEU A 33 8.92 -11.77 26.08
C LEU A 33 8.15 -10.45 26.00
N HIS A 34 6.84 -10.47 25.70
CA HIS A 34 6.05 -9.25 25.69
C HIS A 34 5.83 -8.70 27.10
N GLU A 35 5.68 -9.58 28.11
CA GLU A 35 5.51 -9.20 29.52
C GLU A 35 6.76 -8.52 30.12
N ILE A 36 7.97 -8.89 29.66
CA ILE A 36 9.23 -8.31 30.16
C ILE A 36 9.46 -6.89 29.62
N PHE A 37 9.03 -6.59 28.39
CA PHE A 37 9.20 -5.26 27.79
C PHE A 37 8.01 -4.31 28.05
N ASN A 38 6.88 -4.84 28.54
CA ASN A 38 5.68 -4.07 28.86
C ASN A 38 5.41 -3.96 30.38
N HIS A 39 6.44 -3.73 31.20
CA HIS A 39 6.27 -3.44 32.64
C HIS A 39 5.38 -2.22 32.95
N ARG A 40 4.87 -1.49 31.94
CA ARG A 40 3.89 -0.39 32.09
C ARG A 40 2.49 -0.69 31.58
N SER A 41 2.26 -1.80 30.86
CA SER A 41 0.90 -2.15 30.43
C SER A 41 0.36 -3.23 31.35
N ASN A 42 -0.63 -2.88 32.18
CA ASN A 42 -1.38 -3.83 33.01
C ASN A 42 -2.02 -4.92 32.14
N GLY A 43 -1.33 -6.03 31.87
CA GLY A 43 -1.86 -7.29 31.33
C GLY A 43 -2.74 -7.22 30.06
N LYS A 44 -2.64 -6.16 29.24
CA LYS A 44 -3.63 -5.84 28.20
C LYS A 44 -3.19 -6.07 26.74
N ASP A 45 -1.91 -6.34 26.48
CA ASP A 45 -1.40 -6.55 25.11
C ASP A 45 -1.43 -8.03 24.73
N LYS A 46 -2.60 -8.68 24.83
CA LYS A 46 -2.83 -9.97 24.18
C LYS A 46 -3.19 -9.71 22.73
N LEU A 47 -2.50 -10.38 21.79
CA LEU A 47 -2.88 -10.41 20.38
C LEU A 47 -4.38 -10.70 20.25
N ARG A 48 -5.11 -9.82 19.59
CA ARG A 48 -6.53 -10.01 19.28
C ARG A 48 -6.66 -10.51 17.85
N ILE A 49 -7.33 -11.64 17.67
CA ILE A 49 -7.53 -12.24 16.34
C ILE A 49 -8.39 -11.32 15.48
N GLU A 50 -9.31 -10.60 16.11
CA GLU A 50 -10.17 -9.61 15.48
C GLU A 50 -9.35 -8.47 14.87
N ASP A 51 -8.27 -8.04 15.54
CA ASP A 51 -7.37 -7.00 15.00
C ASP A 51 -6.63 -7.51 13.76
N VAL A 52 -6.17 -8.77 13.76
CA VAL A 52 -5.53 -9.39 12.59
C VAL A 52 -6.51 -9.50 11.42
N GLN A 53 -7.73 -9.97 11.68
CA GLN A 53 -8.78 -10.06 10.67
C GLN A 53 -9.07 -8.68 10.07
N PHE A 54 -9.24 -7.65 10.91
CA PHE A 54 -9.49 -6.28 10.46
C PHE A 54 -8.36 -5.74 9.59
N ILE A 55 -7.09 -6.02 9.95
CA ILE A 55 -5.93 -5.59 9.14
C ILE A 55 -5.93 -6.28 7.77
N ILE A 56 -6.18 -7.60 7.72
CA ILE A 56 -6.21 -8.34 6.44
C ILE A 56 -7.36 -7.83 5.55
N GLU A 57 -8.54 -7.60 6.11
CA GLU A 57 -9.68 -7.03 5.38
C GLU A 57 -9.38 -5.61 4.87
N SER A 58 -8.65 -4.82 5.65
CA SER A 58 -8.19 -3.49 5.24
C SER A 58 -7.19 -3.56 4.08
N ILE A 59 -6.25 -4.53 4.09
CA ILE A 59 -5.32 -4.78 2.99
C ILE A 59 -6.08 -5.13 1.70
N GLU A 60 -7.01 -6.08 1.79
CA GLU A 60 -7.83 -6.51 0.65
C GLU A 60 -8.68 -5.35 0.11
N LEU A 61 -9.27 -4.53 0.98
CA LEU A 61 -10.04 -3.36 0.57
C LEU A 61 -9.17 -2.34 -0.19
N LYS A 62 -7.97 -2.04 0.31
CA LYS A 62 -7.07 -1.05 -0.29
C LYS A 62 -6.46 -1.50 -1.60
N LEU A 63 -6.13 -2.78 -1.73
CA LEU A 63 -5.68 -3.33 -3.00
C LEU A 63 -6.80 -3.29 -4.06
N ARG A 64 -8.02 -3.71 -3.70
CA ARG A 64 -9.17 -3.64 -4.62
C ARG A 64 -9.55 -2.22 -5.04
N GLU A 65 -9.46 -1.27 -4.12
CA GLU A 65 -9.67 0.15 -4.44
C GLU A 65 -8.69 0.60 -5.53
N ALA A 66 -7.41 0.23 -5.41
CA ALA A 66 -6.39 0.53 -6.40
C ALA A 66 -6.62 -0.21 -7.74
N GLU A 67 -7.00 -1.49 -7.72
CA GLU A 67 -7.34 -2.27 -8.92
C GLU A 67 -8.52 -1.64 -9.68
N ILE A 68 -9.62 -1.34 -8.98
CA ILE A 68 -10.80 -0.73 -9.58
C ILE A 68 -10.43 0.60 -10.25
N ILE A 69 -9.61 1.42 -9.60
CA ILE A 69 -9.13 2.68 -10.18
C ILE A 69 -8.32 2.42 -11.44
N TYR A 70 -7.34 1.52 -11.38
CA TYR A 70 -6.50 1.19 -12.53
C TYR A 70 -7.34 0.70 -13.70
N HIS A 71 -8.13 -0.34 -13.54
CA HIS A 71 -8.89 -0.93 -14.65
C HIS A 71 -9.96 0.03 -15.21
N THR A 72 -10.50 0.93 -14.38
CA THR A 72 -11.49 1.93 -14.85
C THR A 72 -10.84 3.09 -15.60
N TYR A 73 -9.70 3.60 -15.12
CA TYR A 73 -9.16 4.89 -15.55
C TYR A 73 -7.79 4.84 -16.21
N PHE A 74 -6.96 3.82 -15.93
CA PHE A 74 -5.56 3.74 -16.37
C PHE A 74 -5.23 2.45 -17.13
N GLY A 75 -6.21 1.55 -17.27
CA GLY A 75 -6.11 0.28 -17.99
C GLY A 75 -6.49 0.44 -19.47
N THR A 76 -7.27 -0.51 -19.99
CA THR A 76 -7.61 -0.57 -21.43
C THR A 76 -8.52 0.56 -21.91
N GLU A 77 -9.25 1.21 -21.01
CA GLU A 77 -10.15 2.32 -21.33
C GLU A 77 -9.48 3.70 -21.20
N TYR A 78 -8.19 3.72 -20.84
CA TYR A 78 -7.39 4.94 -20.78
C TYR A 78 -7.11 5.46 -22.20
N ASP A 79 -7.69 6.62 -22.52
CA ASP A 79 -7.62 7.20 -23.86
C ASP A 79 -6.81 8.50 -23.83
N ASN A 80 -5.51 8.36 -24.13
CA ASN A 80 -4.58 9.48 -24.25
C ASN A 80 -5.00 10.49 -25.32
N SER A 81 -5.77 10.11 -26.34
CA SER A 81 -6.10 11.03 -27.44
C SER A 81 -7.08 12.14 -27.01
N ILE A 82 -8.04 11.80 -26.15
CA ILE A 82 -9.00 12.76 -25.56
C ILE A 82 -8.25 13.84 -24.76
N ILE A 83 -7.18 13.41 -24.10
CA ILE A 83 -6.34 14.22 -23.22
C ILE A 83 -5.42 15.12 -24.06
N VAL A 84 -4.71 14.55 -25.03
CA VAL A 84 -3.70 15.24 -25.86
C VAL A 84 -4.33 16.29 -26.76
N HIS A 85 -5.51 15.99 -27.32
CA HIS A 85 -6.17 16.87 -28.26
C HIS A 85 -7.21 17.79 -27.59
N ASN A 86 -7.38 17.69 -26.27
CA ASN A 86 -8.38 18.41 -25.47
C ASN A 86 -9.75 18.45 -26.18
N SER A 87 -10.16 17.33 -26.75
CA SER A 87 -11.34 17.23 -27.58
C SER A 87 -11.93 15.82 -27.49
N LEU A 88 -13.26 15.76 -27.57
CA LEU A 88 -14.02 14.52 -27.66
C LEU A 88 -14.71 14.50 -29.02
N THR A 89 -14.50 13.44 -29.80
CA THR A 89 -15.24 13.20 -31.05
C THR A 89 -16.67 12.67 -30.79
N GLY A 90 -17.03 12.45 -29.52
CA GLY A 90 -18.34 11.99 -29.02
C GLY A 90 -18.25 11.62 -27.53
N ASN A 91 -19.37 11.28 -26.89
CA ASN A 91 -19.37 10.86 -25.48
C ASN A 91 -18.50 9.61 -25.30
N LYS A 92 -17.54 9.65 -24.37
CA LYS A 92 -16.73 8.50 -24.01
C LYS A 92 -17.46 7.72 -22.91
N LEU A 93 -17.88 6.51 -23.23
CA LEU A 93 -18.52 5.60 -22.29
C LEU A 93 -17.49 4.61 -21.75
N ILE A 94 -17.33 4.58 -20.42
CA ILE A 94 -16.52 3.58 -19.71
C ILE A 94 -17.49 2.65 -19.00
N GLU A 95 -17.41 1.37 -19.35
CA GLU A 95 -18.20 0.31 -18.72
C GLU A 95 -17.23 -0.74 -18.17
N ALA A 96 -17.36 -1.02 -16.88
CA ALA A 96 -16.53 -1.99 -16.18
C ALA A 96 -17.36 -2.89 -15.28
N GLU A 97 -17.03 -4.16 -15.27
CA GLU A 97 -17.57 -5.18 -14.37
C GLU A 97 -16.43 -5.82 -13.59
N PHE A 98 -16.54 -5.80 -12.27
CA PHE A 98 -15.53 -6.33 -11.36
C PHE A 98 -16.12 -7.46 -10.53
N ASN A 99 -15.48 -8.62 -10.61
CA ASN A 99 -15.87 -9.82 -9.88
C ASN A 99 -14.98 -10.00 -8.65
N TYR A 100 -15.56 -10.27 -7.49
CA TYR A 100 -14.84 -10.70 -6.29
C TYR A 100 -15.68 -11.68 -5.46
N GLY A 101 -15.16 -12.88 -5.24
CA GLY A 101 -15.95 -13.99 -4.68
C GLY A 101 -17.27 -14.16 -5.42
N THR A 102 -18.40 -14.03 -4.71
CA THR A 102 -19.76 -14.12 -5.27
C THR A 102 -20.37 -12.77 -5.65
N ARG A 103 -19.64 -11.68 -5.50
CA ARG A 103 -20.14 -10.31 -5.68
C ARG A 103 -19.64 -9.73 -7.01
N VAL A 104 -20.52 -8.94 -7.64
CA VAL A 104 -20.27 -8.27 -8.91
C VAL A 104 -20.49 -6.78 -8.74
N ILE A 105 -19.50 -5.96 -9.08
CA ILE A 105 -19.60 -4.50 -9.09
C ILE A 105 -19.65 -4.05 -10.55
N LYS A 106 -20.72 -3.35 -10.93
CA LYS A 106 -20.85 -2.76 -12.27
C LYS A 106 -20.68 -1.26 -12.18
N LYS A 107 -19.80 -0.71 -13.01
CA LYS A 107 -19.59 0.73 -13.18
C LYS A 107 -19.90 1.13 -14.61
N ARG A 108 -20.63 2.22 -14.76
CA ARG A 108 -20.90 2.88 -16.04
C ARG A 108 -20.68 4.37 -15.85
N ILE A 109 -19.73 4.91 -16.58
CA ILE A 109 -19.34 6.32 -16.50
C ILE A 109 -19.42 6.88 -17.92
N GLU A 110 -20.20 7.94 -18.08
CA GLU A 110 -20.28 8.69 -19.33
C GLU A 110 -19.52 10.00 -19.18
N ILE A 111 -18.53 10.20 -20.06
CA ILE A 111 -17.69 11.37 -20.12
C ILE A 111 -18.13 12.18 -21.33
N ILE A 112 -18.68 13.35 -21.06
CA ILE A 112 -19.26 14.24 -22.07
C ILE A 112 -18.37 15.45 -22.37
N ASP A 113 -17.33 15.68 -21.57
CA ASP A 113 -16.43 16.84 -21.67
C ASP A 113 -14.95 16.43 -21.39
N PRO A 114 -13.97 16.93 -22.17
CA PRO A 114 -12.55 16.62 -21.96
C PRO A 114 -12.00 17.13 -20.62
N GLY A 115 -12.49 18.26 -20.11
CA GLY A 115 -12.12 18.81 -18.81
C GLY A 115 -12.58 17.90 -17.67
N MET A 116 -13.82 17.42 -17.71
CA MET A 116 -14.32 16.42 -16.77
C MET A 116 -13.52 15.11 -16.82
N TYR A 117 -13.05 14.70 -18.00
CA TYR A 117 -12.16 13.54 -18.11
C TYR A 117 -10.84 13.77 -17.37
N LYS A 118 -10.21 14.93 -17.57
CA LYS A 118 -8.97 15.31 -16.88
C LYS A 118 -9.13 15.35 -15.37
N GLU A 119 -10.19 15.96 -14.87
CA GLU A 119 -10.48 15.99 -13.42
C GLU A 119 -10.70 14.59 -12.86
N SER A 120 -11.40 13.73 -13.60
CA SER A 120 -11.60 12.33 -13.23
C SER A 120 -10.27 11.59 -13.14
N ILE A 121 -9.39 11.76 -14.12
CA ILE A 121 -8.05 11.15 -14.09
C ILE A 121 -7.22 11.68 -12.90
N ASN A 122 -7.21 12.99 -12.67
CA ASN A 122 -6.50 13.61 -11.53
C ASN A 122 -6.96 13.04 -10.18
N MET A 123 -8.29 13.04 -9.94
CA MET A 123 -8.88 12.59 -8.69
C MET A 123 -8.58 11.10 -8.46
N ASN A 124 -8.73 10.28 -9.50
CA ASN A 124 -8.48 8.85 -9.37
C ASN A 124 -6.99 8.53 -9.22
N PHE A 125 -6.09 9.31 -9.83
CA PHE A 125 -4.66 9.18 -9.57
C PHE A 125 -4.32 9.48 -8.09
N GLN A 126 -4.90 10.54 -7.53
CA GLN A 126 -4.73 10.87 -6.12
C GLN A 126 -5.25 9.75 -5.20
N LEU A 127 -6.45 9.25 -5.47
CA LEU A 127 -7.03 8.13 -4.71
C LEU A 127 -6.16 6.88 -4.81
N PHE A 128 -5.64 6.55 -6.00
CA PHE A 128 -4.75 5.42 -6.20
C PHE A 128 -3.51 5.49 -5.30
N VAL A 129 -2.80 6.63 -5.29
CA VAL A 129 -1.61 6.82 -4.47
C VAL A 129 -1.93 6.70 -2.97
N LEU A 130 -3.05 7.29 -2.53
CA LEU A 130 -3.47 7.22 -1.13
C LEU A 130 -3.83 5.78 -0.73
N SER A 131 -4.51 5.03 -1.60
CA SER A 131 -4.83 3.62 -1.37
C SER A 131 -3.58 2.74 -1.30
N ILE A 132 -2.60 2.94 -2.18
CA ILE A 132 -1.31 2.21 -2.14
C ILE A 132 -0.51 2.55 -0.88
N ALA A 133 -0.43 3.83 -0.51
CA ALA A 133 0.26 4.22 0.73
C ALA A 133 -0.41 3.58 1.97
N SER A 134 -1.74 3.59 2.02
CA SER A 134 -2.51 2.95 3.10
C SER A 134 -2.38 1.42 3.10
N LEU A 135 -2.30 0.79 1.92
CA LEU A 135 -2.00 -0.64 1.78
C LEU A 135 -0.67 -0.96 2.47
N TYR A 136 0.39 -0.19 2.19
CA TYR A 136 1.72 -0.41 2.79
C TYR A 136 1.73 -0.22 4.30
N GLU A 137 1.03 0.78 4.82
CA GLU A 137 0.86 0.95 6.26
C GLU A 137 0.19 -0.28 6.91
N ASN A 138 -0.85 -0.84 6.28
CA ASN A 138 -1.52 -2.04 6.78
C ASN A 138 -0.65 -3.30 6.65
N LEU A 139 0.15 -3.45 5.58
CA LEU A 139 1.09 -4.56 5.43
C LEU A 139 2.16 -4.54 6.53
N VAL A 140 2.73 -3.36 6.84
CA VAL A 140 3.68 -3.26 7.94
C VAL A 140 2.99 -3.55 9.27
N ARG A 141 1.79 -3.03 9.50
CA ARG A 141 1.01 -3.32 10.71
C ARG A 141 0.75 -4.82 10.87
N LEU A 142 0.41 -5.52 9.80
CA LEU A 142 0.23 -6.98 9.80
C LEU A 142 1.52 -7.71 10.16
N ILE A 143 2.63 -7.32 9.52
CA ILE A 143 3.97 -7.86 9.80
C ILE A 143 4.31 -7.66 11.27
N GLU A 144 4.17 -6.44 11.80
CA GLU A 144 4.47 -6.13 13.20
C GLU A 144 3.58 -6.90 14.19
N THR A 145 2.34 -7.18 13.80
CA THR A 145 1.37 -7.88 14.64
C THR A 145 1.65 -9.39 14.70
N LEU A 146 2.10 -9.99 13.59
CA LEU A 146 2.26 -11.44 13.46
C LEU A 146 3.72 -11.92 13.60
N ILE A 147 4.68 -11.01 13.51
CA ILE A 147 6.10 -11.31 13.53
C ILE A 147 6.75 -10.57 14.70
N LYS A 148 7.21 -11.34 15.69
CA LYS A 148 7.90 -10.89 16.90
C LYS A 148 8.79 -9.67 16.70
N LYS A 149 8.47 -8.59 17.42
CA LYS A 149 9.31 -7.41 17.59
C LYS A 149 10.52 -7.77 18.45
N ARG A 150 11.66 -8.07 17.84
CA ARG A 150 12.95 -7.77 18.47
C ARG A 150 13.32 -6.36 18.04
N VAL A 151 12.81 -5.33 18.72
CA VAL A 151 13.16 -3.94 18.41
C VAL A 151 14.39 -3.59 19.23
N VAL A 152 15.54 -3.42 18.58
CA VAL A 152 16.70 -2.75 19.19
C VAL A 152 16.46 -1.25 19.03
N PHE A 153 15.97 -0.59 20.07
CA PHE A 153 15.77 0.85 20.05
C PHE A 153 17.13 1.55 19.97
N GLY A 154 17.38 2.30 18.89
CA GLY A 154 18.27 3.46 18.93
C GLY A 154 17.53 4.62 19.59
N GLU A 155 18.24 5.44 20.37
CA GLU A 155 17.70 6.41 21.34
C GLU A 155 16.74 7.53 20.82
N LYS A 156 16.22 7.51 19.58
CA LYS A 156 15.52 8.67 19.00
C LYS A 156 14.17 8.48 18.31
N ASN A 157 13.52 7.32 18.33
CA ASN A 157 12.14 7.23 17.79
C ASN A 157 11.26 6.25 18.57
N PRO A 158 10.53 6.71 19.61
CA PRO A 158 9.77 5.81 20.45
C PRO A 158 8.31 5.58 20.03
N HIS A 159 7.71 6.31 19.06
CA HIS A 159 6.23 6.32 18.95
C HIS A 159 5.58 6.37 17.55
N LEU A 160 6.28 6.04 16.46
CA LEU A 160 5.64 6.00 15.14
C LEU A 160 5.62 4.58 14.59
N SER A 161 4.46 4.15 14.11
CA SER A 161 4.27 2.98 13.26
C SER A 161 5.43 2.92 12.26
N VAL A 162 6.17 1.81 12.23
CA VAL A 162 7.32 1.71 11.32
C VAL A 162 6.78 1.81 9.90
N HIS A 163 7.12 2.87 9.17
CA HIS A 163 6.78 2.93 7.74
C HIS A 163 7.61 1.87 7.00
N LEU A 164 7.10 1.37 5.87
CA LEU A 164 7.76 0.32 5.07
C LEU A 164 9.22 0.67 4.73
N LYS A 165 9.50 1.97 4.55
CA LYS A 165 10.85 2.54 4.32
C LYS A 165 11.82 2.27 5.47
N ILE A 166 11.32 2.25 6.70
CA ILE A 166 12.10 2.05 7.91
C ILE A 166 12.12 0.56 8.30
N LEU A 167 11.09 -0.21 7.92
CA LEU A 167 11.03 -1.65 8.17
C LEU A 167 12.23 -2.39 7.57
N ILE A 168 12.58 -2.07 6.32
CA ILE A 168 13.69 -2.69 5.59
C ILE A 168 15.03 -2.57 6.33
N PRO A 169 15.54 -1.36 6.64
CA PRO A 169 16.81 -1.21 7.35
C PRO A 169 16.75 -1.74 8.79
N TYR A 170 15.60 -1.70 9.47
CA TYR A 170 15.47 -2.36 10.77
C TYR A 170 15.67 -3.87 10.65
N TRP A 171 15.07 -4.49 9.63
CA TRP A 171 15.21 -5.92 9.41
C TRP A 171 16.65 -6.31 9.08
N ASP A 172 17.35 -5.51 8.27
CA ASP A 172 18.78 -5.68 7.98
C ASP A 172 19.61 -5.67 9.26
N ASN A 173 19.38 -4.69 10.14
CA ASN A 173 20.09 -4.59 11.42
C ASN A 173 19.84 -5.81 12.31
N LEU A 174 18.60 -6.32 12.36
CA LEU A 174 18.28 -7.50 13.18
C LEU A 174 18.97 -8.77 12.67
N VAL A 175 19.12 -8.91 11.36
CA VAL A 175 19.87 -10.01 10.76
C VAL A 175 21.37 -9.85 11.05
N GLN A 176 21.93 -8.66 10.82
CA GLN A 176 23.36 -8.38 11.04
C GLN A 176 23.78 -8.61 12.51
N LEU A 177 22.94 -8.22 13.45
CA LEU A 177 23.18 -8.39 14.88
C LEU A 177 22.87 -9.82 15.39
N GLY A 178 22.48 -10.75 14.51
CA GLY A 178 22.16 -12.13 14.87
C GLY A 178 20.86 -12.28 15.67
N TYR A 179 20.04 -11.23 15.78
CA TYR A 179 18.74 -11.29 16.43
C TYR A 179 17.70 -12.02 15.57
N ARG A 180 17.93 -12.11 14.26
CA ARG A 180 17.12 -12.84 13.28
C ARG A 180 18.00 -13.56 12.27
N THR A 181 17.50 -14.65 11.70
CA THR A 181 18.16 -15.36 10.59
C THR A 181 17.67 -14.82 9.24
N ASN A 182 18.35 -15.21 8.16
CA ASN A 182 17.88 -15.02 6.78
C ASN A 182 16.67 -15.93 6.49
N ASP A 183 15.55 -15.67 7.19
CA ASP A 183 14.32 -16.42 7.04
C ASP A 183 13.56 -16.07 5.74
N GLU A 184 12.50 -16.81 5.45
CA GLU A 184 11.68 -16.60 4.25
C GLU A 184 11.10 -15.16 4.18
N PHE A 185 10.89 -14.48 5.31
CA PHE A 185 10.45 -13.08 5.31
C PHE A 185 11.57 -12.13 4.91
N TYR A 186 12.81 -12.39 5.36
CA TYR A 186 13.96 -11.62 4.90
C TYR A 186 14.17 -11.78 3.39
N VAL A 187 14.06 -13.00 2.88
CA VAL A 187 14.17 -13.27 1.43
C VAL A 187 13.08 -12.54 0.65
N TRP A 188 11.82 -12.65 1.10
CA TRP A 188 10.70 -11.90 0.52
C TRP A 188 10.98 -10.39 0.50
N LEU A 189 11.38 -9.80 1.64
CA LEU A 189 11.64 -8.36 1.73
C LEU A 189 12.78 -7.93 0.80
N ASN A 190 13.80 -8.78 0.65
CA ASN A 190 14.93 -8.49 -0.23
C ASN A 190 14.57 -8.57 -1.72
N ASN A 191 13.69 -9.51 -2.11
CA ASN A 191 13.20 -9.62 -3.49
C ASN A 191 12.49 -8.33 -3.94
N TYR A 192 11.71 -7.71 -3.05
CA TYR A 192 10.99 -6.46 -3.34
C TYR A 192 11.79 -5.18 -3.05
N ARG A 193 13.06 -5.29 -2.63
CA ARG A 193 13.88 -4.11 -2.31
C ARG A 193 14.08 -3.19 -3.51
N GLN A 194 14.29 -3.74 -4.71
CA GLN A 194 14.46 -2.94 -5.91
C GLN A 194 13.18 -2.14 -6.23
N TYR A 195 12.02 -2.78 -6.11
CA TYR A 195 10.72 -2.13 -6.24
C TYR A 195 10.56 -0.97 -5.25
N PHE A 196 10.84 -1.21 -3.96
CA PHE A 196 10.76 -0.17 -2.94
C PHE A 196 11.72 1.00 -3.19
N ASN A 197 12.96 0.72 -3.56
CA ASN A 197 13.94 1.76 -3.88
C ASN A 197 13.47 2.63 -5.06
N LYS A 198 12.77 2.03 -6.04
CA LYS A 198 12.27 2.73 -7.22
C LYS A 198 11.06 3.62 -6.91
N TYR A 199 10.04 3.11 -6.21
CA TYR A 199 8.74 3.80 -6.12
C TYR A 199 8.39 4.37 -4.74
N LEU A 200 8.92 3.82 -3.65
CA LEU A 200 8.48 4.17 -2.29
C LEU A 200 8.76 5.64 -1.94
N GLY A 201 9.86 6.21 -2.46
CA GLY A 201 10.16 7.64 -2.32
C GLY A 201 9.08 8.51 -2.95
N THR A 202 8.73 8.21 -4.21
CA THR A 202 7.71 8.93 -4.99
C THR A 202 6.32 8.80 -4.37
N ILE A 203 5.90 7.58 -4.00
CA ILE A 203 4.61 7.33 -3.35
C ILE A 203 4.46 8.17 -2.08
N ASN A 204 5.50 8.20 -1.23
CA ASN A 204 5.46 8.96 0.02
C ASN A 204 5.37 10.48 -0.21
N ARG A 205 6.10 11.02 -1.20
CA ARG A 205 6.03 12.44 -1.56
C ARG A 205 4.63 12.81 -2.05
N LEU A 206 4.10 12.05 -3.00
CA LEU A 206 2.75 12.26 -3.54
C LEU A 206 1.70 12.16 -2.44
N ARG A 207 1.74 11.10 -1.60
CA ARG A 207 0.83 10.92 -0.45
C ARG A 207 0.87 12.12 0.49
N ASN A 208 2.05 12.57 0.92
CA ASN A 208 2.17 13.69 1.84
C ASN A 208 1.57 14.96 1.23
N SER A 209 1.85 15.22 -0.04
CA SER A 209 1.30 16.38 -0.72
C SER A 209 -0.23 16.33 -0.82
N PHE A 210 -0.79 15.19 -1.19
CA PHE A 210 -2.24 15.01 -1.27
C PHE A 210 -2.96 15.15 0.09
N ILE A 211 -2.37 14.64 1.17
CA ILE A 211 -2.93 14.79 2.52
C ILE A 211 -2.95 16.26 2.95
N HIS A 212 -1.97 17.05 2.50
CA HIS A 212 -1.88 18.48 2.78
C HIS A 212 -2.67 19.35 1.78
N GLY A 213 -3.52 18.75 0.94
CA GLY A 213 -4.45 19.48 0.07
C GLY A 213 -3.84 20.03 -1.22
N TYR A 214 -2.62 19.62 -1.58
CA TYR A 214 -2.04 20.00 -2.85
C TYR A 214 -2.67 19.21 -4.00
N SER A 215 -3.18 19.92 -5.01
CA SER A 215 -3.63 19.30 -6.25
C SER A 215 -2.45 18.99 -7.15
N ILE A 216 -2.48 17.83 -7.82
CA ILE A 216 -1.57 17.59 -8.94
C ILE A 216 -2.17 18.27 -10.18
N ASN A 217 -1.42 19.23 -10.70
CA ASN A 217 -1.64 19.72 -12.05
C ASN A 217 -1.01 18.73 -13.02
N LEU A 218 -1.74 17.66 -13.38
CA LEU A 218 -1.28 16.76 -14.44
C LEU A 218 -1.13 17.57 -15.73
N LYS A 219 0.08 17.54 -16.29
CA LYS A 219 0.39 18.13 -17.58
C LYS A 219 0.40 17.03 -18.63
N VAL A 220 0.11 17.43 -19.86
CA VAL A 220 0.27 16.56 -21.00
C VAL A 220 1.64 16.86 -21.58
N GLU A 221 2.56 15.90 -21.45
CA GLU A 221 3.89 15.96 -22.01
C GLU A 221 4.12 14.66 -22.79
N HIS A 222 4.78 14.75 -23.96
CA HIS A 222 5.07 13.58 -24.81
C HIS A 222 3.85 12.71 -25.20
N GLY A 223 2.63 13.25 -25.12
CA GLY A 223 1.40 12.50 -25.43
C GLY A 223 0.82 11.69 -24.26
N THR A 224 1.31 11.87 -23.03
CA THR A 224 0.86 11.17 -21.83
C THR A 224 0.64 12.13 -20.66
N TYR A 225 -0.08 11.69 -19.62
CA TYR A 225 -0.15 12.44 -18.38
C TYR A 225 1.13 12.26 -17.60
N VAL A 226 1.72 13.41 -17.28
CA VAL A 226 2.97 13.49 -16.57
C VAL A 226 2.77 14.33 -15.32
N VAL A 227 3.32 13.85 -14.21
CA VAL A 227 3.63 14.70 -13.06
C VAL A 227 5.01 15.29 -13.31
N SER A 228 5.08 16.56 -13.74
CA SER A 228 6.32 17.31 -13.91
C SER A 228 6.35 18.48 -12.92
N ASN A 229 7.53 18.79 -12.37
CA ASN A 229 7.79 19.91 -11.45
C ASN A 229 6.91 19.96 -10.19
N PHE A 230 6.50 18.79 -9.68
CA PHE A 230 5.83 18.71 -8.40
C PHE A 230 6.85 18.98 -7.28
N GLU A 231 6.64 20.09 -6.56
CA GLU A 231 7.53 20.67 -5.54
C GLU A 231 8.84 21.32 -6.06
N GLU A 232 8.74 22.24 -7.03
CA GLU A 232 9.86 23.11 -7.47
C GLU A 232 10.20 24.28 -6.51
N ILE A 233 9.64 24.32 -5.29
CA ILE A 233 9.90 25.43 -4.36
C ILE A 233 10.96 25.00 -3.33
N PRO A 234 12.12 25.68 -3.21
CA PRO A 234 13.23 25.25 -2.36
C PRO A 234 12.89 25.19 -0.86
N PRO A 235 13.59 24.35 -0.07
CA PRO A 235 13.37 24.26 1.38
C PRO A 235 13.46 25.63 2.06
N GLY A 236 12.41 26.04 2.76
CA GLY A 236 12.33 27.34 3.45
C GLY A 236 11.50 28.41 2.72
N SER A 237 10.99 28.13 1.52
CA SER A 237 9.99 28.97 0.87
C SER A 237 8.59 28.67 1.43
N THR A 238 7.85 29.70 1.82
CA THR A 238 6.40 29.62 1.95
C THR A 238 5.81 29.37 0.57
N SER A 239 5.00 28.31 0.42
CA SER A 239 4.17 28.19 -0.78
C SER A 239 3.31 29.45 -0.93
N ILE A 240 2.98 29.82 -2.17
CA ILE A 240 2.09 30.94 -2.49
C ILE A 240 0.70 30.76 -1.82
N PHE A 241 0.41 29.54 -1.36
CA PHE A 241 -0.82 29.12 -0.68
C PHE A 241 -0.70 28.98 0.84
N GLY A 242 0.43 29.34 1.46
CA GLY A 242 0.58 29.37 2.92
C GLY A 242 0.76 28.02 3.63
N PHE A 243 0.89 26.92 2.88
CA PHE A 243 1.17 25.60 3.42
C PHE A 243 2.69 25.40 3.62
N GLN A 244 3.09 24.88 4.79
CA GLN A 244 4.46 24.42 5.05
C GLN A 244 4.77 23.19 4.19
N MET A 245 5.98 23.14 3.62
CA MET A 245 6.43 21.94 2.89
C MET A 245 6.54 20.75 3.86
N PRO A 246 6.12 19.55 3.45
CA PRO A 246 6.37 18.34 4.22
C PRO A 246 7.88 18.06 4.31
N ALA A 247 8.35 17.60 5.46
CA ALA A 247 9.75 17.23 5.66
C ALA A 247 10.17 16.14 4.66
N GLY A 248 11.21 16.41 3.84
CA GLY A 248 11.68 15.50 2.78
C GLY A 248 11.11 15.78 1.38
N GLY A 249 10.48 16.95 1.18
CA GLY A 249 10.08 17.45 -0.13
C GLY A 249 11.24 17.58 -1.11
N GLY A 250 10.93 17.42 -2.40
CA GLY A 250 11.92 17.49 -3.48
C GLY A 250 11.35 17.02 -4.81
N LEU A 251 12.00 17.43 -5.90
CA LEU A 251 11.56 17.18 -7.28
C LEU A 251 11.20 15.72 -7.52
N ILE A 252 9.96 15.50 -7.93
CA ILE A 252 9.57 14.25 -8.58
C ILE A 252 10.02 14.39 -10.04
N PRO A 253 10.98 13.58 -10.52
CA PRO A 253 11.32 13.57 -11.94
C PRO A 253 10.09 13.19 -12.75
N GLU A 254 10.08 13.56 -14.04
CA GLU A 254 8.98 13.29 -14.97
C GLU A 254 8.37 11.90 -14.74
N LEU A 255 7.12 11.88 -14.26
CA LEU A 255 6.42 10.64 -13.92
C LEU A 255 5.25 10.44 -14.87
N GLU A 256 5.43 9.52 -15.82
CA GLU A 256 4.34 9.05 -16.67
C GLU A 256 3.33 8.25 -15.83
N VAL A 257 2.12 8.80 -15.69
CA VAL A 257 1.12 8.35 -14.73
C VAL A 257 0.65 6.92 -15.01
N ASN A 258 0.32 6.59 -16.26
CA ASN A 258 -0.15 5.26 -16.66
C ASN A 258 0.89 4.17 -16.36
N ASN A 259 2.16 4.41 -16.69
CA ASN A 259 3.24 3.46 -16.42
C ASN A 259 3.47 3.31 -14.91
N PHE A 260 3.48 4.42 -14.18
CA PHE A 260 3.61 4.38 -12.73
C PHE A 260 2.46 3.61 -12.06
N VAL A 261 1.20 3.91 -12.39
CA VAL A 261 0.03 3.25 -11.79
C VAL A 261 0.06 1.75 -12.09
N LYS A 262 0.35 1.37 -13.34
CA LYS A 262 0.45 -0.03 -13.76
C LYS A 262 1.54 -0.78 -13.00
N ASP A 263 2.75 -0.26 -12.98
CA ASP A 263 3.90 -0.92 -12.33
C ASP A 263 3.67 -1.04 -10.82
N VAL A 264 3.22 0.05 -10.18
CA VAL A 264 2.95 0.07 -8.74
C VAL A 264 1.84 -0.89 -8.37
N LEU A 265 0.77 -0.99 -9.16
CA LEU A 265 -0.32 -1.93 -8.89
C LEU A 265 0.17 -3.37 -8.97
N ASN A 266 0.84 -3.73 -10.07
CA ASN A 266 1.31 -5.10 -10.30
C ASN A 266 2.25 -5.58 -9.19
N GLU A 267 3.24 -4.76 -8.86
CA GLU A 267 4.22 -5.06 -7.82
C GLU A 267 3.57 -5.09 -6.43
N SER A 268 2.63 -4.19 -6.14
CA SER A 268 1.90 -4.18 -4.87
C SER A 268 1.00 -5.40 -4.71
N PHE A 269 0.38 -5.86 -5.81
CA PHE A 269 -0.41 -7.09 -5.83
C PHE A 269 0.47 -8.30 -5.51
N GLN A 270 1.55 -8.52 -6.29
CA GLN A 270 2.46 -9.65 -6.11
C GLN A 270 3.06 -9.67 -4.71
N LEU A 271 3.51 -8.51 -4.23
CA LEU A 271 4.05 -8.35 -2.89
C LEU A 271 3.05 -8.76 -1.80
N THR A 272 1.80 -8.33 -1.95
CA THR A 272 0.72 -8.62 -0.98
C THR A 272 0.38 -10.10 -1.01
N GLU A 273 0.20 -10.68 -2.19
CA GLU A 273 -0.12 -12.09 -2.37
C GLU A 273 0.97 -13.00 -1.78
N GLU A 274 2.24 -12.73 -2.08
CA GLU A 274 3.36 -13.49 -1.54
C GLU A 274 3.44 -13.40 -0.02
N LEU A 275 3.23 -12.20 0.56
CA LEU A 275 3.21 -12.03 2.01
C LEU A 275 2.07 -12.83 2.66
N MET A 276 0.87 -12.75 2.11
CA MET A 276 -0.29 -13.48 2.62
C MET A 276 -0.09 -15.00 2.55
N ASN A 277 0.47 -15.49 1.44
CA ASN A 277 0.81 -16.91 1.28
C ASN A 277 1.91 -17.36 2.25
N LEU A 278 2.92 -16.51 2.49
CA LEU A 278 3.97 -16.77 3.45
C LEU A 278 3.42 -16.85 4.88
N LEU A 279 2.56 -15.90 5.28
CA LEU A 279 1.88 -15.90 6.57
C LEU A 279 0.98 -17.12 6.74
N LYS A 280 0.16 -17.44 5.72
CA LYS A 280 -0.67 -18.66 5.68
C LYS A 280 0.18 -19.90 5.95
N ARG A 281 1.29 -20.08 5.24
CA ARG A 281 2.19 -21.23 5.42
C ARG A 281 2.78 -21.28 6.83
N LYS A 282 3.37 -20.17 7.30
CA LYS A 282 4.06 -20.13 8.61
C LYS A 282 3.10 -20.35 9.79
N ILE A 283 1.90 -19.76 9.74
CA ILE A 283 0.92 -19.80 10.84
C ILE A 283 0.14 -21.13 10.83
N SER A 284 -0.12 -21.73 9.67
CA SER A 284 -0.84 -23.01 9.60
C SER A 284 -0.06 -24.20 10.19
N HIS A 285 1.27 -24.15 10.20
CA HIS A 285 2.11 -25.19 10.80
C HIS A 285 1.83 -25.39 12.30
N HIS A 286 1.34 -26.57 12.69
CA HIS A 286 0.86 -26.87 14.05
C HIS A 286 1.92 -26.73 15.15
N ARG A 287 3.20 -26.94 14.82
CA ARG A 287 4.32 -26.87 15.78
C ARG A 287 4.97 -25.49 15.88
N THR A 288 4.63 -24.56 14.99
CA THR A 288 5.13 -23.18 15.09
C THR A 288 4.44 -22.53 16.29
N LYS A 289 5.17 -22.28 17.38
CA LYS A 289 4.72 -21.25 18.34
C LYS A 289 4.57 -19.96 17.54
N VAL A 290 3.43 -19.28 17.63
CA VAL A 290 3.37 -17.92 17.05
C VAL A 290 4.39 -17.12 17.84
N PRO A 291 5.47 -16.65 17.20
CA PRO A 291 6.47 -15.87 17.90
C PRO A 291 5.79 -14.54 18.25
N ILE A 292 5.45 -14.36 19.53
CA ILE A 292 5.11 -13.04 20.09
C ILE A 292 6.38 -12.24 20.21
#